data_AF-C4B7U1-F1
#
_entry.id   AF-C4B7U1-F1
#
_cell.length_a   1.000
_cell.length_b   1.000
_cell.length_c   1.000
_cell.angle_alpha   90.00
_cell.angle_beta   90.00
_cell.angle_gamma   90.00
#
_symmetry.space_group_name_H-M   'P 1'
#
loop_
_entity.id
_entity.type
_entity.pdbx_description
1 polymer ?
#
loop_
_entity_poly.entity_id
_entity_poly.type
_entity_poly.pdbx_seq_one_letter_code
_entity_poly.pdbx_strand_id
1 'polypeptide(L)'
;MNTTLVNEGHSKLSLWQNIRLVPLFSLIFGGILFLFALCIAISSYFLILSNQSLKDATDEIQVRNGLIDSSSHMRSARLNIIQAGAAARIGEMDEFNANLAATADRIKQAEAGLKIYLNRKNKTPEDIKLDEQLQARFKEYVTKRLMPMIESGKQGSFESIIAQETDTTRKLDNAYKAVLVEAIKL
;
A
#
# COMPACT_ATOMS: atom_id res chain seq x y z
N MET A 1 -16.50 72.94 -68.84
CA MET A 1 -16.06 72.08 -69.95
C MET A 1 -15.13 71.02 -69.37
N ASN A 2 -15.51 69.75 -69.51
CA ASN A 2 -14.76 68.48 -69.35
C ASN A 2 -14.27 68.06 -67.95
N THR A 3 -14.97 67.15 -67.23
CA THR A 3 -14.95 65.66 -67.26
C THR A 3 -13.81 64.97 -66.47
N THR A 4 -14.20 64.45 -65.30
CA THR A 4 -13.90 63.11 -64.70
C THR A 4 -12.69 62.31 -65.16
N LEU A 5 -11.88 61.81 -64.21
CA LEU A 5 -11.46 60.40 -64.04
C LEU A 5 -11.10 60.18 -62.55
N VAL A 6 -12.08 59.81 -61.71
CA VAL A 6 -12.24 58.45 -61.15
C VAL A 6 -10.95 57.88 -60.58
N ASN A 7 -10.81 58.07 -59.27
CA ASN A 7 -10.15 57.16 -58.34
C ASN A 7 -10.76 55.76 -58.50
N GLU A 8 -9.95 54.71 -58.72
CA GLU A 8 -10.15 53.34 -58.23
C GLU A 8 -9.19 52.36 -58.95
N GLY A 9 -7.98 52.17 -58.40
CA GLY A 9 -7.01 51.23 -58.96
C GLY A 9 -6.14 50.47 -57.96
N HIS A 10 -6.09 50.86 -56.68
CA HIS A 10 -5.12 50.31 -55.74
C HIS A 10 -5.68 49.45 -54.59
N SER A 11 -7.01 49.32 -54.43
CA SER A 11 -7.62 48.51 -53.38
C SER A 11 -7.90 47.06 -53.78
N LYS A 12 -8.10 46.77 -55.08
CA LYS A 12 -8.52 45.43 -55.55
C LYS A 12 -7.39 44.39 -55.60
N LEU A 13 -6.13 44.80 -55.79
CA LEU A 13 -4.98 43.87 -55.84
C LEU A 13 -4.55 43.38 -54.44
N SER A 14 -4.70 44.20 -53.40
CA SER A 14 -4.39 43.82 -52.00
C SER A 14 -5.41 42.83 -51.42
N LEU A 15 -6.70 43.01 -51.73
CA LEU A 15 -7.77 42.11 -51.26
C LEU A 15 -7.70 40.72 -51.91
N TRP A 16 -7.30 40.62 -53.18
CA TRP A 16 -7.13 39.34 -53.89
C TRP A 16 -5.92 38.54 -53.42
N GLN A 17 -4.84 39.21 -53.02
CA GLN A 17 -3.68 38.56 -52.42
C GLN A 17 -4.02 38.00 -51.02
N ASN A 18 -4.82 38.74 -50.23
CA ASN A 18 -5.32 38.28 -48.93
C ASN A 18 -6.28 37.08 -49.04
N ILE A 19 -7.13 37.00 -50.07
CA ILE A 19 -8.00 35.83 -50.33
C ILE A 19 -7.19 34.53 -50.55
N ARG A 20 -5.96 34.62 -51.07
CA ARG A 20 -5.05 33.48 -51.21
C ARG A 20 -4.23 33.18 -49.94
N LEU A 21 -4.04 34.16 -49.04
CA LEU A 21 -3.39 33.98 -47.74
C LEU A 21 -4.31 33.35 -46.68
N VAL A 22 -5.62 33.60 -46.74
CA VAL A 22 -6.64 33.02 -45.84
C VAL A 22 -6.60 31.47 -45.79
N PRO A 23 -6.54 30.72 -46.91
CA PRO A 23 -6.45 29.26 -46.85
C PRO A 23 -5.13 28.77 -46.25
N LEU A 24 -4.01 29.48 -46.48
CA LEU A 24 -2.72 29.14 -45.88
C LEU A 24 -2.74 29.33 -44.35
N PHE A 25 -3.27 30.47 -43.89
CA PHE A 25 -3.41 30.76 -42.47
C PHE A 25 -4.36 29.78 -41.78
N SER A 26 -5.49 29.45 -42.41
CA SER A 26 -6.45 28.48 -41.88
C SER A 26 -5.88 27.06 -41.81
N LEU A 27 -5.01 26.68 -42.76
CA LEU A 27 -4.30 25.39 -42.74
C LEU A 27 -3.29 25.32 -41.59
N ILE A 28 -2.46 26.36 -41.43
CA ILE A 28 -1.46 26.42 -40.36
C ILE A 28 -2.14 26.47 -38.99
N PHE A 29 -3.14 27.33 -38.83
CA PHE A 29 -3.89 27.46 -37.59
C PHE A 29 -4.65 26.17 -37.25
N GLY A 30 -5.30 25.55 -38.23
CA GLY A 30 -5.94 24.23 -38.07
C GLY A 30 -4.94 23.13 -37.72
N GLY A 31 -3.75 23.13 -38.32
CA GLY A 31 -2.67 22.20 -37.99
C GLY A 31 -2.16 22.38 -36.56
N ILE A 32 -2.02 23.61 -36.09
CA ILE A 32 -1.64 23.90 -34.69
C ILE A 32 -2.75 23.44 -33.74
N LEU A 33 -4.03 23.72 -34.04
CA LEU A 33 -5.16 23.25 -33.23
C LEU A 33 -5.24 21.72 -33.18
N PHE A 34 -4.98 21.06 -34.31
CA PHE A 34 -4.93 19.60 -34.38
C PHE A 34 -3.79 19.03 -33.54
N LEU A 35 -2.58 19.57 -33.67
CA LEU A 35 -1.43 19.16 -32.85
C LEU A 35 -1.67 19.43 -31.37
N PHE A 36 -2.30 20.56 -31.04
CA PHE A 36 -2.67 20.91 -29.68
C PHE A 36 -3.67 19.91 -29.09
N ALA A 37 -4.73 19.57 -29.83
CA ALA A 37 -5.69 18.56 -29.44
C ALA A 37 -5.03 17.18 -29.28
N LEU A 38 -4.15 16.80 -30.20
CA LEU A 38 -3.39 15.55 -30.14
C LEU A 38 -2.50 15.49 -28.89
N CYS A 39 -1.79 16.58 -28.57
CA CYS A 39 -0.99 16.68 -27.35
C CYS A 39 -1.85 16.50 -26.10
N ILE A 40 -2.99 17.21 -26.00
CA ILE A 40 -3.90 17.06 -24.86
C ILE A 40 -4.38 15.62 -24.73
N ALA A 41 -4.76 14.98 -25.83
CA ALA A 41 -5.24 13.60 -25.82
C ALA A 41 -4.15 12.63 -25.31
N ILE A 42 -2.92 12.76 -25.81
CA ILE A 42 -1.78 11.92 -25.41
C ILE A 42 -1.40 12.17 -23.95
N SER A 43 -1.32 13.43 -23.52
CA SER A 43 -1.04 13.78 -22.11
C SER A 43 -2.12 13.25 -21.17
N SER A 44 -3.39 13.36 -21.55
CA SER A 44 -4.51 12.82 -20.77
C SER A 44 -4.43 11.29 -20.66
N TYR A 45 -4.08 10.61 -21.75
CA TYR A 45 -3.87 9.16 -21.75
C TYR A 45 -2.75 8.74 -20.80
N PHE A 46 -1.59 9.41 -20.86
CA PHE A 46 -0.47 9.13 -19.95
C PHE A 46 -0.79 9.44 -18.49
N LEU A 47 -1.59 10.47 -18.22
CA LEU A 47 -2.02 10.79 -16.85
C LEU A 47 -2.87 9.66 -16.25
N ILE A 48 -3.82 9.11 -17.02
CA ILE A 48 -4.64 7.98 -16.59
C ILE A 48 -3.77 6.75 -16.32
N LEU A 49 -2.86 6.44 -17.23
CA LEU A 49 -1.92 5.32 -17.08
C LEU A 49 -1.03 5.49 -15.84
N SER A 50 -0.52 6.70 -15.61
CA SER A 50 0.30 7.02 -14.44
C SER A 50 -0.49 6.88 -13.14
N ASN A 51 -1.73 7.33 -13.09
CA ASN A 51 -2.60 7.17 -11.92
C ASN A 51 -2.89 5.70 -11.61
N GLN A 52 -3.09 4.87 -12.64
CA GLN A 52 -3.26 3.43 -12.45
C GLN A 52 -1.99 2.78 -11.89
N SER A 53 -0.83 3.07 -12.48
CA SER A 53 0.45 2.56 -11.99
C SER A 53 0.76 3.01 -10.56
N LEU A 54 0.45 4.26 -10.21
CA LEU A 54 0.63 4.78 -8.85
C LEU A 54 -0.29 4.07 -7.86
N LYS A 55 -1.54 3.81 -8.25
CA LYS A 55 -2.51 3.07 -7.44
C LYS A 55 -2.03 1.64 -7.20
N ASP A 56 -1.56 0.96 -8.23
CA ASP A 56 -1.06 -0.41 -8.11
C ASP A 56 0.17 -0.49 -7.19
N ALA A 57 1.12 0.44 -7.33
CA ALA A 57 2.27 0.55 -6.43
C ALA A 57 1.85 0.84 -4.98
N THR A 58 0.81 1.67 -4.79
CA THR A 58 0.28 1.97 -3.45
C THR A 58 -0.39 0.75 -2.83
N ASP A 59 -1.19 0.00 -3.60
CA ASP A 59 -1.83 -1.25 -3.17
C ASP A 59 -0.75 -2.28 -2.75
N GLU A 60 0.33 -2.42 -3.53
CA GLU A 60 1.46 -3.31 -3.22
C GLU A 60 2.17 -2.90 -1.93
N ILE A 61 2.49 -1.61 -1.75
CA ILE A 61 3.08 -1.08 -0.52
C ILE A 61 2.18 -1.36 0.68
N GLN A 62 0.87 -1.16 0.54
CA GLN A 62 -0.08 -1.42 1.62
C GLN A 62 -0.12 -2.91 2.01
N VAL A 63 -0.06 -3.81 1.02
CA VAL A 63 -0.01 -5.26 1.22
C VAL A 63 1.26 -5.66 1.99
N ARG A 64 2.43 -5.17 1.57
CA ARG A 64 3.71 -5.46 2.23
C ARG A 64 3.78 -4.85 3.63
N ASN A 65 3.33 -3.61 3.79
CA ASN A 65 3.28 -2.95 5.10
C ASN A 65 2.33 -3.68 6.06
N GLY A 66 1.14 -4.10 5.61
CA GLY A 66 0.21 -4.86 6.44
C GLY A 66 0.84 -6.14 7.00
N LEU A 67 1.66 -6.83 6.20
CA LEU A 67 2.38 -8.01 6.65
C LEU A 67 3.53 -7.70 7.62
N ILE A 68 4.29 -6.64 7.36
CA ILE A 68 5.37 -6.16 8.25
C ILE A 68 4.80 -5.71 9.59
N ASP A 69 3.71 -4.93 9.57
CA ASP A 69 3.00 -4.45 10.76
C ASP A 69 2.43 -5.62 11.55
N SER A 70 1.89 -6.64 10.88
CA SER A 70 1.43 -7.86 11.54
C SER A 70 2.52 -8.51 12.38
N SER A 71 3.69 -8.73 11.78
CA SER A 71 4.85 -9.30 12.47
C SER A 71 5.32 -8.41 13.64
N SER A 72 5.32 -7.10 13.43
CA SER A 72 5.66 -6.11 14.46
C SER A 72 4.69 -6.20 15.65
N HIS A 73 3.39 -6.26 15.40
CA HIS A 73 2.37 -6.41 16.42
C HIS A 73 2.49 -7.71 17.20
N MET A 74 2.84 -8.84 16.57
CA MET A 74 3.11 -10.09 17.30
C MET A 74 4.30 -9.95 18.26
N ARG A 75 5.37 -9.26 17.82
CA ARG A 75 6.54 -8.99 18.67
C ARG A 75 6.18 -8.07 19.83
N SER A 76 5.35 -7.05 19.60
CA SER A 76 4.82 -6.20 20.68
C SER A 76 3.93 -6.98 21.64
N ALA A 77 3.03 -7.84 21.14
CA ALA A 77 2.16 -8.68 21.97
C ALA A 77 2.97 -9.54 22.94
N ARG A 78 4.06 -10.14 22.44
CA ARG A 78 5.01 -10.91 23.23
C ARG A 78 5.67 -10.08 24.33
N LEU A 79 6.19 -8.90 24.00
CA LEU A 79 6.84 -8.02 25.00
C LEU A 79 5.85 -7.61 26.09
N ASN A 80 4.62 -7.26 25.71
CA ASN A 80 3.57 -6.93 26.66
C ASN A 80 3.25 -8.10 27.60
N ILE A 81 3.25 -9.36 27.13
CA ILE A 81 3.03 -10.52 28.02
C ILE A 81 4.18 -10.68 29.02
N ILE A 82 5.42 -10.47 28.58
CA ILE A 82 6.59 -10.53 29.48
C ILE A 82 6.49 -9.42 30.54
N GLN A 83 6.08 -8.22 30.15
CA GLN A 83 5.83 -7.11 31.07
C GLN A 83 4.67 -7.40 32.02
N ALA A 84 3.58 -7.99 31.53
CA ALA A 84 2.47 -8.45 32.38
C ALA A 84 2.98 -9.44 33.43
N GLY A 85 3.77 -10.44 33.04
CA GLY A 85 4.38 -11.38 33.98
C GLY A 85 5.27 -10.71 35.02
N ALA A 86 6.06 -9.71 34.61
CA ALA A 86 6.91 -8.94 35.52
C ALA A 86 6.07 -8.13 36.52
N ALA A 87 5.03 -7.45 36.06
CA ALA A 87 4.09 -6.70 36.89
C ALA A 87 3.37 -7.61 37.90
N ALA A 88 2.89 -8.78 37.46
CA ALA A 88 2.27 -9.78 38.32
C ALA A 88 3.22 -10.25 39.44
N ARG A 89 4.52 -10.42 39.13
CA ARG A 89 5.55 -10.84 40.10
C ARG A 89 5.81 -9.80 41.20
N ILE A 90 5.69 -8.51 40.90
CA ILE A 90 5.89 -7.43 41.89
C ILE A 90 4.59 -6.91 42.52
N GLY A 91 3.43 -7.46 42.12
CA GLY A 91 2.12 -7.12 42.68
C GLY A 91 1.41 -5.93 42.01
N GLU A 92 1.92 -5.44 40.88
CA GLU A 92 1.37 -4.31 40.12
C GLU A 92 0.20 -4.78 39.22
N MET A 93 -0.96 -5.01 39.83
CA MET A 93 -2.11 -5.64 39.15
C MET A 93 -2.77 -4.76 38.08
N ASP A 94 -2.71 -3.43 38.23
CA ASP A 94 -3.22 -2.50 37.20
C ASP A 94 -2.37 -2.57 35.93
N GLU A 95 -1.04 -2.55 36.08
CA GLU A 95 -0.11 -2.69 34.97
C GLU A 95 -0.19 -4.10 34.34
N PHE A 96 -0.39 -5.13 35.15
CA PHE A 96 -0.65 -6.49 34.68
C PHE A 96 -1.87 -6.53 33.74
N ASN A 97 -3.01 -6.01 34.19
CA ASN A 97 -4.25 -6.01 33.41
C ASN A 97 -4.13 -5.17 32.14
N ALA A 98 -3.49 -4.00 32.23
CA ALA A 98 -3.25 -3.13 31.09
C ALA A 98 -2.38 -3.81 30.01
N ASN A 99 -1.30 -4.47 30.43
CA ASN A 99 -0.43 -5.21 29.52
C ASN A 99 -1.12 -6.40 28.87
N LEU A 100 -1.94 -7.14 29.64
CA LEU A 100 -2.72 -8.27 29.11
C LEU A 100 -3.76 -7.82 28.07
N ALA A 101 -4.45 -6.71 28.32
CA ALA A 101 -5.39 -6.12 27.38
C ALA A 101 -4.66 -5.65 26.11
N ALA A 102 -3.54 -4.94 26.27
CA ALA A 102 -2.72 -4.49 25.16
C ALA A 102 -2.21 -5.66 24.31
N THR A 103 -1.82 -6.79 24.92
CA THR A 103 -1.47 -8.02 24.20
C THR A 103 -2.61 -8.50 23.31
N ALA A 104 -3.83 -8.60 23.84
CA ALA A 104 -4.98 -9.08 23.08
C ALA A 104 -5.26 -8.17 21.87
N ASP A 105 -5.15 -6.86 22.06
CA ASP A 105 -5.34 -5.90 20.97
C ASP A 105 -4.23 -5.98 19.92
N ARG A 106 -2.97 -6.19 20.33
CA ARG A 106 -1.86 -6.42 19.40
C ARG A 106 -2.05 -7.68 18.57
N ILE A 107 -2.60 -8.76 19.15
CA ILE A 107 -2.91 -9.99 18.38
C ILE A 107 -3.98 -9.69 17.32
N LYS A 108 -5.05 -8.98 17.66
CA LYS A 108 -6.09 -8.57 16.69
C LYS A 108 -5.52 -7.69 15.57
N GLN A 109 -4.64 -6.75 15.91
CA GLN A 109 -3.96 -5.89 14.93
C GLN A 109 -3.05 -6.73 14.01
N ALA A 110 -2.38 -7.75 14.56
CA ALA A 110 -1.59 -8.68 13.77
C ALA A 110 -2.45 -9.47 12.77
N GLU A 111 -3.58 -10.00 13.23
CA GLU A 111 -4.56 -10.69 12.37
C GLU A 111 -5.10 -9.77 11.25
N ALA A 112 -5.38 -8.52 11.58
CA ALA A 112 -5.84 -7.53 10.60
C ALA A 112 -4.77 -7.26 9.54
N GLY A 113 -3.50 -7.07 9.94
CA GLY A 113 -2.37 -6.88 9.01
C GLY A 113 -2.17 -8.08 8.09
N LEU A 114 -2.22 -9.30 8.63
CA LEU A 114 -2.18 -10.52 7.82
C LEU A 114 -3.36 -10.59 6.84
N LYS A 115 -4.57 -10.22 7.26
CA LYS A 115 -5.76 -10.22 6.41
C LYS A 115 -5.64 -9.25 5.23
N ILE A 116 -4.96 -8.12 5.38
CA ILE A 116 -4.66 -7.21 4.26
C ILE A 116 -3.86 -7.96 3.19
N TYR A 117 -2.79 -8.66 3.58
CA TYR A 117 -1.97 -9.44 2.67
C TYR A 117 -2.73 -10.59 2.00
N LEU A 118 -3.55 -11.30 2.77
CA LEU A 118 -4.38 -12.41 2.26
C LEU A 118 -5.49 -11.95 1.32
N ASN A 119 -5.89 -10.68 1.35
CA ASN A 119 -6.91 -10.14 0.45
C ASN A 119 -6.31 -9.38 -0.74
N ARG A 120 -5.00 -9.50 -0.98
CA ARG A 120 -4.35 -8.89 -2.15
C ARG A 120 -4.95 -9.43 -3.46
N LYS A 121 -4.97 -8.57 -4.47
CA LYS A 121 -5.47 -8.89 -5.82
C LYS A 121 -4.44 -9.75 -6.57
N ASN A 122 -4.89 -10.44 -7.63
CA ASN A 122 -4.05 -11.18 -8.58
C ASN A 122 -3.10 -12.20 -7.94
N LYS A 123 -3.66 -13.32 -7.47
CA LYS A 123 -2.87 -14.42 -6.88
C LYS A 123 -2.55 -15.49 -7.90
N THR A 124 -1.28 -15.89 -7.97
CA THR A 124 -0.84 -17.11 -8.65
C THR A 124 -1.16 -18.38 -7.83
N PRO A 125 -1.11 -19.58 -8.40
CA PRO A 125 -1.18 -20.82 -7.62
C PRO A 125 -0.08 -20.91 -6.54
N GLU A 126 1.11 -20.40 -6.84
CA GLU A 126 2.24 -20.33 -5.92
C GLU A 126 1.95 -19.38 -4.75
N ASP A 127 1.34 -18.22 -5.03
CA ASP A 127 0.87 -17.25 -4.04
C ASP A 127 -0.12 -17.87 -3.06
N ILE A 128 -1.07 -18.66 -3.55
CA ILE A 128 -2.09 -19.31 -2.70
C ILE A 128 -1.41 -20.32 -1.76
N LYS A 129 -0.46 -21.11 -2.27
CA LYS A 129 0.31 -22.04 -1.45
C LYS A 129 1.15 -21.32 -0.39
N LEU A 130 1.70 -20.15 -0.73
CA LEU A 130 2.44 -19.34 0.23
C LEU A 130 1.50 -18.73 1.29
N ASP A 131 0.31 -18.28 0.90
CA ASP A 131 -0.72 -17.75 1.80
C ASP A 131 -1.17 -18.79 2.83
N GLU A 132 -1.38 -20.04 2.40
CA GLU A 132 -1.72 -21.15 3.28
C GLU A 132 -0.61 -21.45 4.29
N GLN A 133 0.65 -21.49 3.82
CA GLN A 133 1.81 -21.67 4.69
C GLN A 133 1.95 -20.53 5.69
N LEU A 134 1.80 -19.28 5.25
CA LEU A 134 1.90 -18.10 6.10
C LEU A 134 0.80 -18.09 7.18
N GLN A 135 -0.43 -18.41 6.80
CA GLN A 135 -1.55 -18.56 7.75
C GLN A 135 -1.29 -19.70 8.75
N ALA A 136 -0.81 -20.85 8.29
CA ALA A 136 -0.49 -21.97 9.15
C ALA A 136 0.60 -21.59 10.17
N ARG A 137 1.67 -20.90 9.73
CA ARG A 137 2.74 -20.43 10.62
C ARG A 137 2.27 -19.35 11.57
N PHE A 138 1.44 -18.42 11.12
CA PHE A 138 0.83 -17.40 11.99
C PHE A 138 -0.02 -18.06 13.09
N LYS A 139 -0.92 -18.97 12.70
CA LYS A 139 -1.77 -19.70 13.64
C LYS A 139 -0.92 -20.52 14.62
N GLU A 140 0.10 -21.21 14.12
CA GLU A 140 1.04 -21.97 14.94
C GLU A 140 1.75 -21.06 15.96
N TYR A 141 2.19 -19.87 15.53
CA TYR A 141 2.81 -18.88 16.40
C TYR A 141 1.86 -18.42 17.52
N VAL A 142 0.63 -18.01 17.17
CA VAL A 142 -0.34 -17.54 18.15
C VAL A 142 -0.71 -18.65 19.13
N THR A 143 -1.04 -19.83 18.62
CA THR A 143 -1.58 -20.94 19.43
C THR A 143 -0.54 -21.65 20.28
N LYS A 144 0.67 -21.89 19.76
CA LYS A 144 1.71 -22.64 20.48
C LYS A 144 2.59 -21.76 21.36
N ARG A 145 2.53 -20.44 21.19
CA ARG A 145 3.40 -19.51 21.92
C ARG A 145 2.62 -18.43 22.65
N LEU A 146 1.97 -17.50 21.93
CA LEU A 146 1.33 -16.35 22.57
C LEU A 146 0.21 -16.78 23.52
N MET A 147 -0.61 -17.76 23.13
CA MET A 147 -1.70 -18.26 23.98
C MET A 147 -1.21 -18.90 25.29
N PRO A 148 -0.25 -19.84 25.29
CA PRO A 148 0.33 -20.36 26.53
C PRO A 148 0.94 -19.27 27.43
N MET A 149 1.57 -18.24 26.83
CA MET A 149 2.19 -17.16 27.58
C MET A 149 1.11 -16.27 28.22
N ILE A 150 0.04 -15.97 27.47
CA ILE A 150 -1.15 -15.27 27.97
C ILE A 150 -1.77 -16.02 29.15
N GLU A 151 -1.93 -17.34 29.01
CA GLU A 151 -2.52 -18.17 30.06
C GLU A 151 -1.64 -18.22 31.32
N SER A 152 -0.33 -18.34 31.13
CA SER A 152 0.66 -18.26 32.21
C SER A 152 0.64 -16.90 32.90
N GLY A 153 0.47 -15.82 32.13
CA GLY A 153 0.29 -14.47 32.63
C GLY A 153 -0.97 -14.31 33.45
N LYS A 154 -2.11 -14.82 32.98
CA LYS A 154 -3.38 -14.85 33.75
C LYS A 154 -3.25 -15.54 35.10
N GLN A 155 -2.37 -16.53 35.20
CA GLN A 155 -2.08 -17.26 36.44
C GLN A 155 -1.00 -16.58 37.29
N GLY A 156 -0.47 -15.42 36.87
CA GLY A 156 0.59 -14.69 37.56
C GLY A 156 1.97 -15.39 37.51
N SER A 157 2.14 -16.42 36.67
CA SER A 157 3.37 -17.21 36.62
C SER A 157 4.38 -16.63 35.65
N PHE A 158 5.25 -15.74 36.15
CA PHE A 158 6.37 -15.18 35.38
C PHE A 158 7.32 -16.28 34.89
N GLU A 159 7.67 -17.25 35.73
CA GLU A 159 8.61 -18.31 35.38
C GLU A 159 8.10 -19.17 34.22
N SER A 160 6.78 -19.42 34.16
CA SER A 160 6.15 -20.14 33.05
C SER A 160 6.20 -19.34 31.73
N ILE A 161 6.05 -18.01 31.79
CA ILE A 161 6.20 -17.14 30.62
C ILE A 161 7.64 -17.21 30.09
N ILE A 162 8.64 -17.14 30.97
CA ILE A 162 10.06 -17.18 30.58
C ILE A 162 10.48 -18.56 30.07
N ALA A 163 9.97 -19.64 30.64
CA ALA A 163 10.22 -21.00 30.15
C ALA A 163 9.72 -21.18 28.71
N GLN A 164 8.48 -20.75 28.43
CA GLN A 164 7.93 -20.79 27.07
C GLN A 164 8.72 -19.89 26.11
N GLU A 165 9.14 -18.72 26.60
CA GLU A 165 9.97 -17.78 25.87
C GLU A 165 11.36 -18.33 25.52
N THR A 166 11.90 -19.26 26.30
CA THR A 166 13.24 -19.83 26.07
C THR A 166 13.18 -21.05 25.15
N ASP A 167 12.22 -21.95 25.35
CA ASP A 167 12.22 -23.27 24.71
C ASP A 167 11.63 -23.31 23.29
N THR A 168 10.60 -22.50 23.02
CA THR A 168 9.79 -22.62 21.79
C THR A 168 9.92 -21.42 20.85
N THR A 169 10.29 -20.27 21.39
CA THR A 169 10.38 -18.98 20.71
C THR A 169 11.20 -18.99 19.44
N ARG A 170 12.49 -19.36 19.53
CA ARG A 170 13.43 -19.14 18.43
C ARG A 170 13.05 -19.96 17.21
N LYS A 171 12.49 -21.15 17.43
CA LYS A 171 12.05 -22.04 16.34
C LYS A 171 10.81 -21.47 15.65
N LEU A 172 9.81 -21.03 16.41
CA LEU A 172 8.57 -20.49 15.85
C LEU A 172 8.77 -19.11 15.20
N ASP A 173 9.58 -18.24 15.79
CA ASP A 173 9.97 -16.95 15.18
C ASP A 173 10.70 -17.18 13.86
N ASN A 174 11.68 -18.09 13.83
CA ASN A 174 12.44 -18.37 12.61
C ASN A 174 11.57 -19.03 11.53
N ALA A 175 10.69 -19.96 11.91
CA ALA A 175 9.78 -20.63 10.98
C ALA A 175 8.78 -19.63 10.35
N TYR A 176 8.22 -18.72 11.15
CA TYR A 176 7.35 -17.66 10.63
C TYR A 176 8.13 -16.66 9.77
N LYS A 177 9.29 -16.21 10.24
CA LYS A 177 10.15 -15.25 9.51
C LYS A 177 10.60 -15.78 8.15
N ALA A 178 10.89 -17.08 8.04
CA ALA A 178 11.28 -17.69 6.78
C ALA A 178 10.20 -17.49 5.70
N VAL A 179 8.94 -17.80 6.03
CA VAL A 179 7.80 -17.65 5.13
C VAL A 179 7.45 -16.17 4.91
N LEU A 180 7.57 -15.34 5.96
CA LEU A 180 7.34 -13.89 5.88
C LEU A 180 8.28 -13.21 4.87
N VAL A 181 9.56 -13.56 4.86
CA VAL A 181 10.55 -12.99 3.93
C VAL A 181 10.25 -13.39 2.49
N GLU A 182 9.71 -14.58 2.27
CA GLU A 182 9.24 -15.02 0.96
C GLU A 182 8.01 -14.22 0.53
N ALA A 183 7.05 -14.03 1.44
CA ALA A 183 5.81 -13.28 1.20
C ALA A 183 6.02 -11.78 0.94
N ILE A 184 7.04 -11.16 1.54
CA ILE A 184 7.36 -9.72 1.33
C ILE A 184 8.02 -9.48 -0.04
N LYS A 185 8.60 -10.51 -0.68
CA LYS A 185 9.29 -10.37 -1.97
C LYS A 185 8.35 -10.39 -3.17
N LEU A 186 7.09 -10.80 -2.97
CA LEU A 186 6.00 -10.68 -3.94
C LEU A 186 5.62 -9.21 -4.09
#